data_AF-A0A7J9FK22-F1
#
_entry.id   AF-A0A7J9FK22-F1
#
_cell.length_a   1.000
_cell.length_b   1.000
_cell.length_c   1.000
_cell.angle_alpha   90.00
_cell.angle_beta   90.00
_cell.angle_gamma   90.00
#
_symmetry.space_group_name_H-M   'P 1'
#
loop_
_entity.id
_entity.type
_entity.pdbx_description
1 polymer ?
#
loop_
_entity_poly.entity_id
_entity_poly.type
_entity_poly.pdbx_seq_one_letter_code
_entity_poly.pdbx_strand_id
1 'polypeptide(L)'
;MLGIQLGYHTLDILGDSKTVTIKCQSENRDRSEIGAIISDIQGLKGFFQKVRFYFIPKTGNIEAHRLAKGTLKNGEEQYLEGETLRTFCEEQEPNRLGYSEQRERR
;
A
#
# COMPACT_ATOMS: atom_id res chain seq x y z
N MET A 1 -6.38 -4.24 -14.20
CA MET A 1 -5.67 -4.34 -12.91
C MET A 1 -4.33 -3.65 -13.06
N LEU A 2 -4.16 -2.51 -12.38
CA LEU A 2 -3.09 -1.54 -12.63
C LEU A 2 -1.69 -2.16 -12.62
N GLY A 3 -1.39 -3.06 -11.69
CA GLY A 3 -0.08 -3.71 -11.62
C GLY A 3 0.32 -4.46 -12.90
N ILE A 4 -0.62 -5.19 -13.50
CA ILE A 4 -0.38 -5.90 -14.78
C ILE A 4 -0.28 -4.92 -15.94
N GLN A 5 -1.10 -3.85 -15.93
CA GLN A 5 -1.04 -2.80 -16.94
C GLN A 5 0.30 -2.04 -16.89
N LEU A 6 0.93 -1.98 -15.72
CA LEU A 6 2.27 -1.43 -15.51
C LEU A 6 3.40 -2.43 -15.78
N GLY A 7 3.09 -3.66 -16.20
CA GLY A 7 4.08 -4.70 -16.50
C GLY A 7 4.68 -5.40 -15.28
N TYR A 8 4.10 -5.24 -14.09
CA TYR A 8 4.56 -5.93 -12.89
C TYR A 8 4.02 -7.36 -12.83
N HIS A 9 4.93 -8.32 -12.76
CA HIS A 9 4.60 -9.74 -12.62
C HIS A 9 4.91 -10.29 -11.23
N THR A 10 5.78 -9.61 -10.49
CA THR A 10 6.12 -9.94 -9.10
C THR A 10 5.83 -8.73 -8.21
N LEU A 11 5.14 -8.95 -7.09
CA LEU A 11 4.79 -7.89 -6.14
C LEU A 11 5.28 -8.22 -4.72
N ASP A 12 5.84 -7.21 -4.06
CA ASP A 12 6.12 -7.21 -2.63
C ASP A 12 5.22 -6.18 -1.95
N ILE A 13 4.27 -6.66 -1.15
CA ILE A 13 3.28 -5.84 -0.45
C ILE A 13 3.76 -5.67 1.00
N LEU A 14 4.05 -4.44 1.37
CA LEU A 14 4.54 -4.07 2.71
C LEU A 14 3.42 -3.42 3.51
N GLY A 15 3.29 -3.77 4.78
CA GLY A 15 2.31 -3.13 5.67
C GLY A 15 2.63 -3.32 7.15
N ASP A 16 2.02 -2.50 8.00
CA ASP A 16 2.24 -2.49 9.46
C ASP A 16 1.14 -3.21 10.26
N SER A 17 0.20 -3.86 9.58
CA SER A 17 -0.78 -4.75 10.22
C SER A 17 -0.34 -6.21 10.15
N LYS A 18 0.25 -6.72 11.24
CA LYS A 18 0.62 -8.14 11.36
C LYS A 18 -0.56 -9.07 11.06
N THR A 19 -1.75 -8.72 11.58
CA THR A 19 -2.96 -9.51 11.40
C THR A 19 -3.33 -9.65 9.93
N VAL A 20 -3.33 -8.54 9.17
CA VAL A 20 -3.65 -8.56 7.75
C VAL A 20 -2.57 -9.31 6.96
N THR A 21 -1.29 -9.05 7.24
CA THR A 21 -0.18 -9.77 6.60
C THR A 21 -0.32 -11.29 6.76
N ILE A 22 -0.58 -11.78 7.97
CA ILE A 22 -0.73 -13.21 8.25
C ILE A 22 -1.95 -13.79 7.51
N LYS A 23 -3.08 -13.06 7.50
CA LYS A 23 -4.30 -13.48 6.79
C LYS A 23 -4.08 -13.60 5.29
N CYS A 24 -3.35 -12.67 4.68
CA CYS A 24 -3.00 -12.72 3.25
C CYS A 24 -1.96 -13.80 2.91
N GLN A 25 -1.18 -14.26 3.88
CA GLN A 25 -0.25 -15.39 3.71
C GLN A 25 -0.94 -16.75 3.88
N SER A 26 -2.07 -16.79 4.58
CA SER A 26 -2.86 -18.00 4.79
C SER A 26 -3.61 -18.43 3.53
N GLU A 27 -3.64 -19.73 3.27
CA GLU A 27 -4.48 -20.34 2.22
C GLU A 27 -5.90 -20.66 2.73
N ASN A 28 -6.11 -20.64 4.05
CA ASN A 28 -7.41 -20.91 4.64
C ASN A 28 -8.37 -19.74 4.43
N ARG A 29 -9.65 -20.07 4.19
CA ARG A 29 -10.73 -19.08 4.12
C ARG A 29 -10.82 -18.29 5.42
N ASP A 30 -10.71 -16.98 5.32
CA ASP A 30 -10.86 -16.06 6.44
C ASP A 30 -12.34 -15.93 6.84
N ARG A 31 -12.63 -16.05 8.14
CA ARG A 31 -13.99 -15.95 8.72
C ARG A 31 -14.19 -14.69 9.57
N SER A 32 -13.23 -13.78 9.60
CA SER A 32 -13.34 -12.50 10.31
C SER A 32 -14.17 -11.50 9.50
N GLU A 33 -14.46 -10.35 10.11
CA GLU A 33 -15.22 -9.26 9.49
C GLU A 33 -14.59 -8.75 8.18
N ILE A 34 -13.26 -8.84 8.06
CA ILE A 34 -12.52 -8.45 6.85
C ILE A 34 -12.37 -9.62 5.85
N GLY A 35 -13.02 -10.75 6.08
CA GLY A 35 -12.81 -11.98 5.31
C GLY A 35 -13.13 -11.83 3.82
N ALA A 36 -14.10 -10.99 3.47
CA ALA A 36 -14.41 -10.65 2.07
C ALA A 36 -13.21 -9.97 1.38
N ILE A 37 -12.61 -8.97 2.03
CA ILE A 37 -11.42 -8.25 1.53
C ILE A 37 -10.24 -9.21 1.35
N ILE A 38 -10.01 -10.12 2.31
CA ILE A 38 -8.96 -11.13 2.20
C ILE A 38 -9.22 -12.07 1.01
N SER A 39 -10.47 -12.49 0.81
CA SER A 39 -10.87 -13.35 -0.32
C SER A 39 -10.59 -12.66 -1.65
N ASP A 40 -10.92 -11.38 -1.78
CA ASP A 40 -10.67 -10.60 -3.00
C ASP A 40 -9.17 -10.48 -3.28
N ILE A 41 -8.35 -10.20 -2.26
CA ILE A 41 -6.89 -10.15 -2.38
C ILE A 41 -6.35 -11.50 -2.89
N GLN A 42 -6.82 -12.63 -2.34
CA GLN A 42 -6.37 -13.95 -2.78
C GLN A 42 -6.80 -14.24 -4.23
N GLY A 43 -8.01 -13.84 -4.62
CA GLY A 43 -8.47 -13.95 -6.00
C GLY A 43 -7.61 -13.14 -6.98
N LEU A 44 -7.23 -11.92 -6.60
CA LEU A 44 -6.35 -11.06 -7.40
C LEU A 44 -4.90 -11.56 -7.45
N LYS A 45 -4.44 -12.27 -6.41
CA LYS A 45 -3.09 -12.83 -6.34
C LYS A 45 -2.77 -13.73 -7.53
N GLY A 46 -3.77 -14.50 -8.00
CA GLY A 46 -3.62 -15.47 -9.08
C GLY A 46 -3.26 -14.88 -10.44
N PHE A 47 -3.42 -13.56 -10.64
CA PHE A 47 -3.03 -12.92 -11.90
C PHE A 47 -1.55 -12.52 -11.95
N PHE A 48 -0.82 -12.60 -10.84
CA PHE A 48 0.61 -12.32 -10.78
C PHE A 48 1.40 -13.62 -10.72
N GLN A 49 2.63 -13.63 -11.25
CA GLN A 49 3.53 -14.78 -11.12
C GLN A 49 3.93 -15.01 -9.66
N LYS A 50 4.08 -13.93 -8.90
CA LYS A 50 4.48 -14.00 -7.49
C LYS A 50 3.99 -12.78 -6.71
N VAL A 51 3.42 -13.02 -5.54
CA VAL A 51 3.06 -11.96 -4.59
C VAL A 51 3.53 -12.38 -3.21
N ARG A 52 4.21 -11.48 -2.50
CA ARG A 52 4.66 -11.70 -1.12
C ARG A 52 4.16 -10.57 -0.23
N PHE A 53 3.77 -10.93 0.98
CA PHE A 53 3.32 -9.98 1.99
C PHE A 53 4.36 -9.93 3.10
N TYR A 54 4.74 -8.72 3.51
CA TYR A 54 5.72 -8.51 4.57
C TYR A 54 5.18 -7.52 5.60
N PHE A 55 5.34 -7.90 6.86
CA PHE A 55 5.14 -6.97 7.96
C PHE A 55 6.36 -6.05 8.07
N ILE A 56 6.13 -4.75 8.14
CA ILE A 56 7.13 -3.74 8.47
C ILE A 56 6.63 -2.90 9.65
N PRO A 57 7.52 -2.35 10.50
CA PRO A 57 7.10 -1.42 11.54
C PRO A 57 6.38 -0.21 10.95
N LYS A 58 5.49 0.42 11.73
CA LYS A 58 4.78 1.65 11.32
C LYS A 58 5.72 2.77 10.83
N THR A 59 6.92 2.86 11.41
CA THR A 59 7.96 3.81 11.00
C THR A 59 8.51 3.53 9.59
N GLY A 60 8.37 2.32 9.06
CA GLY A 60 8.65 1.98 7.67
C GLY A 60 7.44 2.16 6.74
N ASN A 61 6.23 2.30 7.28
CA ASN A 61 4.98 2.44 6.53
C ASN A 61 4.41 3.87 6.59
N ILE A 62 5.28 4.88 6.81
CA ILE A 62 4.87 6.26 7.07
C ILE A 62 4.06 6.84 5.90
N GLU A 63 4.43 6.53 4.66
CA GLU A 63 3.75 7.07 3.49
C GLU A 63 2.32 6.56 3.36
N ALA A 64 2.10 5.25 3.50
CA ALA A 64 0.75 4.69 3.50
C ALA A 64 -0.06 5.21 4.69
N HIS A 65 0.57 5.37 5.86
CA HIS A 65 -0.10 5.96 7.03
C HIS A 65 -0.51 7.42 6.80
N ARG A 66 0.36 8.22 6.19
CA ARG A 66 0.11 9.62 5.86
C ARG A 66 -1.05 9.74 4.88
N LEU A 67 -1.04 8.92 3.83
CA LEU A 67 -2.11 8.83 2.85
C LEU A 67 -3.46 8.48 3.50
N ALA A 68 -3.52 7.37 4.23
CA ALA A 68 -4.75 6.93 4.89
C ALA A 68 -5.29 7.96 5.89
N LYS A 69 -4.41 8.65 6.61
CA LYS A 69 -4.81 9.71 7.55
C LYS A 69 -5.33 10.96 6.82
N GLY A 70 -4.70 11.32 5.71
CA GLY A 70 -5.12 12.44 4.87
C GLY A 70 -6.51 12.22 4.28
N THR A 71 -6.72 11.07 3.63
CA THR A 71 -8.00 10.74 3.00
C THR A 71 -9.13 10.60 4.03
N LEU A 72 -8.86 9.97 5.19
CA LEU A 72 -9.83 9.87 6.27
C LEU A 72 -10.27 11.25 6.80
N LYS A 73 -9.35 12.21 6.88
CA LYS A 73 -9.66 13.58 7.33
C LYS A 73 -10.54 14.32 6.31
N ASN A 74 -10.31 14.08 5.03
CA ASN A 74 -11.01 14.76 3.94
C ASN A 74 -12.31 14.05 3.53
N GLY A 75 -12.57 12.84 4.04
CA GLY A 75 -13.71 12.02 3.62
C GLY A 75 -13.57 11.49 2.19
N GLU A 76 -12.34 11.37 1.70
CA GLU A 76 -12.05 10.86 0.36
C GLU A 76 -12.12 9.33 0.36
N GLU A 77 -12.98 8.78 -0.51
CA GLU A 77 -13.18 7.34 -0.67
C GLU A 77 -12.60 6.79 -1.99
N GLN A 78 -11.97 7.65 -2.79
CA GLN A 78 -11.47 7.30 -4.11
C GLN A 78 -10.12 6.59 -4.04
N TYR A 79 -9.93 5.59 -4.89
CA TYR A 79 -8.63 4.94 -5.08
C TYR A 79 -7.67 5.85 -5.86
N LEU A 80 -6.40 5.84 -5.46
CA LEU A 80 -5.32 6.52 -6.19
C LEU A 80 -5.02 5.76 -7.48
N GLU A 81 -5.77 6.06 -8.55
CA GLU A 81 -5.59 5.47 -9.87
C GLU A 81 -5.45 6.56 -10.94
N GLY A 82 -4.83 6.22 -12.07
CA GLY A 82 -4.79 7.07 -13.25
C GLY A 82 -4.22 8.47 -13.00
N GLU A 83 -5.02 9.49 -13.28
CA GLU A 83 -4.68 10.90 -13.13
C GLU A 83 -4.52 11.31 -11.66
N THR A 84 -5.35 10.78 -10.75
CA THR A 84 -5.27 11.04 -9.31
C THR A 84 -3.92 10.61 -8.73
N LEU A 85 -3.39 9.47 -9.17
CA LEU A 85 -2.04 9.01 -8.77
C LEU A 85 -0.94 9.95 -9.31
N ARG A 86 -1.07 10.45 -10.54
CA ARG A 86 -0.09 11.35 -11.15
C ARG A 86 -0.03 12.69 -10.42
N THR A 87 -1.18 13.32 -10.18
CA THR A 87 -1.27 14.57 -9.42
C THR A 87 -0.67 14.41 -8.03
N PHE A 88 -0.98 13.31 -7.34
CA PHE A 88 -0.38 13.04 -6.03
C PHE A 88 1.15 12.87 -6.11
N CYS A 89 1.68 12.17 -7.12
CA CYS A 89 3.13 12.03 -7.30
C CYS A 89 3.82 13.39 -7.56
N GLU A 90 3.20 14.24 -8.37
CA GLU A 90 3.71 15.57 -8.74
C GLU A 90 3.71 16.54 -7.53
N GLU A 91 2.68 16.50 -6.69
CA GLU A 91 2.59 17.30 -5.46
C GLU A 91 3.65 16.91 -4.40
N GLN A 92 4.20 15.70 -4.46
CA GLN A 92 5.21 15.20 -3.52
C GLN A 92 6.66 15.49 -3.94
N GLU A 93 6.92 15.87 -5.19
CA GLU A 93 8.28 16.21 -5.67
C GLU A 93 8.92 17.43 -4.97
N PRO A 94 8.22 18.56 -4.72
CA PRO A 94 8.85 19.69 -4.02
C PRO A 94 9.22 19.40 -2.56
N ASN A 95 8.63 18.39 -1.93
CA ASN A 95 8.92 18.03 -0.53
C ASN A 95 10.16 17.14 -0.35
N ARG A 96 10.76 16.61 -1.42
CA ARG A 96 11.95 15.74 -1.32
C ARG A 96 13.24 16.48 -1.01
N LEU A 97 13.34 17.76 -1.37
CA LEU A 97 14.54 18.59 -1.14
C LEU A 97 14.64 19.12 0.30
N GLY A 98 13.57 19.10 1.09
CA GLY A 98 13.56 19.63 2.46
C GLY A 98 13.99 18.66 3.57
N TYR A 99 14.00 17.34 3.29
CA TYR A 99 14.33 16.33 4.30
C TYR A 99 15.81 15.88 4.27
N SER A 100 16.53 16.10 3.17
CA SER A 100 17.97 15.82 3.08
C SER A 100 18.81 16.81 3.89
N GLU A 101 18.39 18.07 4.01
CA GLU A 101 19.19 19.12 4.69
C GLU A 101 19.15 19.05 6.23
N GLN A 102 18.21 18.31 6.83
CA GLN A 102 18.09 18.21 8.29
C GLN A 102 18.96 17.11 8.92
N ARG A 103 19.64 16.28 8.13
CA ARG A 103 20.55 15.24 8.63
C ARG A 103 22.02 15.68 8.74
N GLU A 104 22.42 16.80 8.15
CA GLU A 104 23.82 17.27 8.16
C GLU A 104 24.13 18.32 9.25
N ARG A 105 23.19 18.60 10.16
CA ARG A 105 23.42 19.51 11.31
C ARG A 105 23.20 18.83 12.66
N ARG A 106 23.90 17.71 12.90
CA ARG A 106 24.09 17.16 14.25
C ARG A 106 25.55 16.85 14.49
#